data_AF-A0A0T6AM76-F1
#
_entry.id   AF-A0A0T6AM76-F1
#
_cell.length_a   1.000
_cell.length_b   1.000
_cell.length_c   1.000
_cell.angle_alpha   90.00
_cell.angle_beta   90.00
_cell.angle_gamma   90.00
#
_symmetry.space_group_name_H-M   'P 1'
#
loop_
_entity.id
_entity.type
_entity.pdbx_description
1 polymer ?
#
loop_
_entity_poly.entity_id
_entity_poly.type
_entity_poly.pdbx_seq_one_letter_code
_entity_poly.pdbx_strand_id
1 'polypeptide(L)' 'MPRPHFIKIDVEGAEAAVLRGGLETLRTARPVVAAELHTAANAAEAAGLLSAAGYQVRVVEDREATRCLIVATPEG' A
#
# COMPACT_ATOMS: atom_id res chain seq x y z
N MET A 1 -16.16 4.40 -15.86
CA MET A 1 -15.91 3.03 -15.37
C MET A 1 -16.12 3.00 -13.86
N PRO A 2 -16.49 1.85 -13.26
CA PRO A 2 -16.61 1.72 -11.80
C PRO A 2 -15.26 1.97 -11.13
N ARG A 3 -15.28 2.55 -9.93
CA ARG A 3 -14.08 2.79 -9.11
C ARG A 3 -13.72 1.53 -8.31
N PRO A 4 -12.43 1.20 -8.14
CA PRO A 4 -12.03 0.09 -7.29
C PRO A 4 -12.32 0.41 -5.82
N HIS A 5 -12.80 -0.58 -5.08
CA HIS A 5 -12.96 -0.50 -3.62
C HIS A 5 -11.85 -1.26 -2.87
N PHE A 6 -11.08 -2.08 -3.57
CA PHE A 6 -9.97 -2.86 -3.02
C PHE A 6 -8.87 -3.03 -4.08
N ILE A 7 -7.61 -2.99 -3.64
CA ILE A 7 -6.42 -3.26 -4.46
C ILE A 7 -5.50 -4.20 -3.69
N LYS A 8 -5.09 -5.30 -4.34
CA LYS A 8 -3.96 -6.13 -3.90
C LYS A 8 -2.70 -5.71 -4.68
N ILE A 9 -1.59 -5.50 -3.98
CA ILE A 9 -0.26 -5.26 -4.55
C ILE A 9 0.65 -6.41 -4.13
N ASP A 10 1.12 -7.16 -5.11
CA ASP A 10 1.98 -8.33 -4.91
C ASP A 10 2.93 -8.38 -6.10
N VAL A 11 3.96 -7.55 -5.99
CA VAL A 11 4.99 -7.33 -7.01
C VAL A 11 6.33 -7.39 -6.31
N GLU A 12 7.32 -8.03 -6.92
CA GLU A 12 8.62 -8.26 -6.28
C GLU A 12 9.44 -6.96 -6.21
N GLY A 13 9.28 -6.19 -5.12
CA GLY A 13 10.13 -5.02 -4.80
C GLY A 13 9.76 -3.70 -5.50
N ALA A 14 8.72 -3.68 -6.35
CA ALA A 14 8.25 -2.49 -7.08
C ALA A 14 7.00 -1.81 -6.48
N GLU A 15 6.59 -2.17 -5.27
CA GLU A 15 5.35 -1.75 -4.61
C GLU A 15 5.27 -0.23 -4.44
N ALA A 16 6.34 0.44 -4.02
CA ALA A 16 6.37 1.90 -3.93
C ALA A 16 6.20 2.58 -5.30
N ALA A 17 6.72 1.97 -6.38
CA ALA A 17 6.52 2.47 -7.73
C ALA A 17 5.06 2.29 -8.20
N VAL A 18 4.43 1.16 -7.87
CA VAL A 18 2.99 0.91 -8.10
C VAL A 18 2.15 1.96 -7.36
N LEU A 19 2.44 2.21 -6.08
CA LEU A 19 1.74 3.22 -5.28
C LEU A 19 1.89 4.63 -5.87
N ARG A 20 3.10 5.02 -6.31
CA ARG A 20 3.34 6.29 -7.01
C ARG A 20 2.49 6.45 -8.26
N GLY A 21 2.47 5.42 -9.12
CA GLY A 21 1.65 5.43 -10.32
C GLY A 21 0.15 5.46 -10.03
N GLY A 22 -0.26 4.92 -8.88
CA GLY A 22 -1.65 4.83 -8.43
C GLY A 22 -2.16 5.99 -7.58
N LEU A 23 -1.37 7.05 -7.32
CA LEU A 23 -1.74 8.11 -6.36
C LEU A 23 -3.09 8.77 -6.64
N GLU A 24 -3.44 9.02 -7.91
CA GLU A 24 -4.75 9.58 -8.27
C GLU A 24 -5.89 8.62 -7.90
N THR A 25 -5.71 7.33 -8.15
CA THR A 25 -6.69 6.29 -7.77
C THR A 25 -6.82 6.22 -6.25
N LEU A 26 -5.70 6.22 -5.52
CA LEU A 26 -5.71 6.17 -4.05
C LEU A 26 -6.42 7.39 -3.44
N ARG A 27 -6.26 8.57 -4.01
CA ARG A 27 -6.89 9.81 -3.52
C ARG A 27 -8.36 9.93 -3.89
N THR A 28 -8.75 9.48 -5.08
CA THR A 28 -10.11 9.71 -5.61
C THR A 28 -11.04 8.53 -5.39
N ALA A 29 -10.56 7.29 -5.54
CA ALA A 29 -11.38 6.08 -5.37
C ALA A 29 -11.34 5.55 -3.94
N ARG A 30 -10.31 5.92 -3.16
CA ARG A 30 -10.16 5.53 -1.74
C ARG A 30 -10.33 4.01 -1.50
N PRO A 31 -9.71 3.10 -2.29
CA PRO A 31 -9.85 1.66 -2.08
C PRO A 31 -9.09 1.21 -0.83
N VAL A 32 -9.52 0.12 -0.19
CA VAL A 32 -8.64 -0.60 0.75
C VAL A 32 -7.46 -1.20 0.00
N VAL A 33 -6.24 -1.11 0.53
CA VAL A 33 -5.03 -1.68 -0.09
C VAL A 33 -4.48 -2.81 0.77
N ALA A 34 -4.20 -3.97 0.18
CA ALA A 34 -3.38 -5.00 0.79
C ALA A 34 -2.08 -5.14 -0.02
N ALA A 35 -0.93 -5.09 0.63
CA ALA A 35 0.36 -5.16 -0.06
C ALA A 35 1.36 -6.04 0.67
N GLU A 36 2.04 -6.92 -0.06
CA GLU A 36 3.24 -7.60 0.42
C GLU A 36 4.45 -6.74 0.06
N LEU A 37 5.21 -6.27 1.07
CA LEU A 37 6.34 -5.37 0.90
C LEU A 37 7.63 -6.18 1.00
N HIS A 38 8.42 -6.22 -0.07
CA HIS A 38 9.55 -7.16 -0.19
C HIS A 38 10.84 -6.73 0.53
N THR A 39 10.99 -5.45 0.89
CA THR A 39 12.18 -4.94 1.59
C THR A 39 11.80 -3.88 2.62
N ALA A 40 12.63 -3.69 3.65
CA ALA A 40 12.42 -2.66 4.67
C ALA A 40 12.40 -1.23 4.08
N ALA A 41 13.24 -0.95 3.08
CA ALA A 41 13.27 0.34 2.40
C ALA A 41 11.96 0.59 1.64
N ASN A 42 11.49 -0.41 0.89
CA ASN A 42 10.21 -0.33 0.19
C ASN A 42 9.04 -0.21 1.18
N ALA A 43 9.09 -0.93 2.30
CA ALA A 43 8.06 -0.85 3.33
C ALA A 43 7.94 0.56 3.93
N ALA A 44 9.07 1.19 4.26
CA ALA A 44 9.10 2.56 4.76
C ALA A 44 8.56 3.57 3.72
N GLU A 45 8.98 3.42 2.46
CA GLU A 45 8.54 4.28 1.36
C GLU A 45 7.03 4.12 1.06
N ALA A 46 6.55 2.89 0.96
CA ALA A 46 5.14 2.57 0.76
C ALA A 46 4.27 3.10 1.90
N ALA A 47 4.70 2.93 3.15
CA ALA A 47 4.00 3.47 4.32
C ALA A 47 3.93 5.01 4.27
N GLY A 48 5.02 5.68 3.87
CA GLY A 48 5.04 7.13 3.69
C GLY A 48 4.08 7.62 2.60
N LEU A 49 4.06 6.94 1.44
CA LEU A 49 3.15 7.27 0.34
C LEU A 49 1.68 7.09 0.73
N LEU A 50 1.35 5.98 1.41
CA LEU A 50 0.00 5.70 1.87
C LEU A 50 -0.45 6.71 2.94
N SER A 51 0.40 6.98 3.94
CA SER A 51 0.12 7.98 4.97
C SER A 51 -0.12 9.37 4.36
N ALA A 52 0.72 9.79 3.41
CA ALA A 52 0.56 11.06 2.70
C ALA A 52 -0.70 11.11 1.81
N ALA A 53 -1.27 9.96 1.45
CA ALA A 53 -2.55 9.86 0.76
C ALA A 53 -3.76 9.77 1.72
N GLY A 54 -3.55 9.90 3.04
CA GLY A 54 -4.58 9.84 4.08
C GLY A 54 -5.06 8.42 4.35
N TYR A 55 -4.13 7.48 4.49
CA TYR A 55 -4.40 6.09 4.83
C TYR A 55 -3.74 5.70 6.15
N GLN A 56 -4.45 4.89 6.93
CA GLN A 56 -3.90 4.18 8.07
C GLN A 56 -3.32 2.86 7.61
N VAL A 57 -2.04 2.63 7.88
CA VAL A 57 -1.32 1.39 7.52
C VAL A 57 -1.19 0.51 8.76
N ARG A 58 -1.54 -0.76 8.64
CA ARG A 58 -1.30 -1.80 9.65
C ARG A 58 -0.51 -2.96 9.07
N VAL A 59 0.47 -3.43 9.79
CA VAL A 59 1.12 -4.72 9.51
C VAL A 59 0.18 -5.82 9.99
N VAL A 60 -0.19 -6.73 9.11
CA VAL A 60 -1.04 -7.88 9.42
C VAL A 60 -0.23 -9.15 9.58
N GLU A 61 0.94 -9.22 8.96
CA GLU A 61 1.85 -10.35 9.09
C GLU A 61 3.29 -9.93 8.85
N ASP A 62 4.19 -10.47 9.67
CA ASP A 62 5.64 -10.36 9.52
C ASP A 62 6.14 -11.72 9.00
N ARG A 63 6.55 -11.77 7.73
CA ARG A 63 6.80 -13.03 7.02
C ARG A 63 8.29 -13.41 7.09
N GLU A 64 9.20 -12.43 7.13
CA GLU A 64 10.66 -12.56 7.29
C GLU A 64 11.27 -11.20 7.71
N ALA A 65 12.55 -11.14 8.12
CA ALA A 65 13.20 -9.92 8.65
C ALA A 65 13.05 -8.63 7.80
N THR A 66 12.76 -8.74 6.50
CA THR A 66 12.56 -7.58 5.61
C THR A 66 11.23 -7.59 4.87
N ARG A 67 10.37 -8.61 5.07
CA ARG A 67 9.12 -8.79 4.33
C ARG A 67 7.92 -8.74 5.25
N CYS A 68 6.96 -7.89 4.94
CA CYS A 68 5.72 -7.81 5.70
C CYS A 68 4.49 -7.67 4.80
N LEU A 69 3.39 -8.22 5.26
CA LEU A 69 2.08 -7.98 4.68
C LEU A 69 1.42 -6.82 5.44
N ILE A 70 0.96 -5.81 4.70
CA ILE A 70 0.21 -4.69 5.24
C ILE A 70 -1.22 -4.67 4.70
N VAL A 71 -2.09 -4.05 5.49
CA VAL A 71 -3.37 -3.52 5.00
C VAL A 71 -3.41 -2.03 5.28
N ALA A 72 -3.82 -1.24 4.30
CA ALA A 72 -4.04 0.19 4.42
C ALA A 72 -5.51 0.53 4.16
N THR A 73 -6.09 1.32 5.05
CA THR A 73 -7.48 1.78 4.96
C THR A 73 -7.55 3.30 4.88
N PRO A 74 -8.45 3.87 4.05
CA PRO A 74 -8.74 5.31 4.06
C PRO A 74 -9.02 5.83 5.47
N GLU A 75 -8.39 6.93 5.84
CA GLU A 75 -8.84 7.76 6.96
C GLU A 75 -10.23 8.37 6.66
N GLY A 76 -11.02 8.64 7.69
CA GLY A 76 -12.40 9.14 7.57
C GLY A 76 -12.53 10.45 6.82
#